data_AF-A0A8T6CJM3-F1
#
_entry.id   AF-A0A8T6CJM3-F1
#
_cell.length_a   1.000
_cell.length_b   1.000
_cell.length_c   1.000
_cell.angle_alpha   90.00
_cell.angle_beta   90.00
_cell.angle_gamma   90.00
#
_symmetry.space_group_name_H-M   'P 1'
#
loop_
_entity.id
_entity.type
_entity.pdbx_description
1 polymer ?
#
loop_
_entity_poly.entity_id
_entity_poly.type
_entity_poly.pdbx_seq_one_letter_code
_entity_poly.pdbx_strand_id
1 'polypeptide(L)'
;MRSDSQADSDGSPVFYDDSGRRMTLPGGVLLVLDPEWDQGQIKGFFAANGIALSRVEEEDWATNAYFIATAPGLPSLLLANELADEEGVLISSPNWRSQVVVR
;
A
#
# COMPACT_ATOMS: atom_id res chain seq x y z
N MET A 1 -1.31 30.19 -27.86
CA MET A 1 -0.83 28.84 -27.49
C MET A 1 -1.93 28.18 -26.69
N ARG A 2 -2.62 27.21 -27.29
CA ARG A 2 -3.62 26.39 -26.61
C ARG A 2 -2.91 25.14 -26.13
N SER A 3 -2.90 24.92 -24.82
CA SER A 3 -2.49 23.65 -24.23
C SER A 3 -3.68 22.72 -24.35
N ASP A 4 -3.65 21.83 -25.35
CA ASP A 4 -4.58 20.71 -25.43
C ASP A 4 -4.08 19.62 -24.47
N SER A 5 -4.54 19.67 -23.22
CA SER A 5 -4.56 18.49 -22.35
C SER A 5 -5.77 17.65 -22.76
N GLN A 6 -5.58 16.80 -23.77
CA GLN A 6 -6.56 15.81 -24.14
C GLN A 6 -6.55 14.71 -23.08
N ALA A 7 -7.51 14.76 -22.17
CA ALA A 7 -7.77 13.70 -21.21
C ALA A 7 -8.40 12.51 -21.96
N ASP A 8 -7.59 11.49 -22.26
CA ASP A 8 -8.12 10.19 -22.63
C ASP A 8 -8.89 9.62 -21.44
N SER A 9 -10.17 9.36 -21.67
CA SER A 9 -11.14 8.92 -20.68
C SER A 9 -10.99 7.40 -20.48
N ASP A 10 -10.95 6.94 -19.21
CA ASP A 10 -10.78 5.56 -18.66
C ASP A 10 -9.36 5.10 -18.21
N GLY A 11 -8.36 5.97 -18.14
CA GLY A 11 -6.97 5.58 -17.83
C GLY A 11 -6.69 5.20 -16.37
N SER A 12 -6.50 3.91 -16.07
CA SER A 12 -5.81 3.48 -14.82
C SER A 12 -4.39 4.07 -14.78
N PRO A 13 -3.92 4.58 -13.62
CA PRO A 13 -2.60 5.18 -13.52
C PRO A 13 -1.49 4.15 -13.80
N VAL A 14 -0.48 4.57 -14.57
CA VAL A 14 0.72 3.79 -14.86
C VAL A 14 1.87 4.36 -14.04
N PHE A 15 2.56 3.49 -13.30
CA PHE A 15 3.65 3.87 -12.42
C PHE A 15 5.00 3.45 -13.00
N TYR A 16 6.02 4.25 -12.74
CA TYR A 16 7.41 3.98 -13.11
C TYR A 16 8.30 4.25 -11.91
N ASP A 17 9.36 3.45 -11.74
CA ASP A 17 10.44 3.79 -10.80
C ASP A 17 11.42 4.81 -11.41
N ASP A 18 12.38 5.27 -10.62
CA ASP A 18 13.37 6.27 -11.05
C ASP A 18 14.25 5.80 -12.23
N SER A 19 14.32 4.50 -12.48
CA SER A 19 15.03 3.92 -13.63
C SER A 19 14.18 3.86 -14.91
N GLY A 20 12.92 4.29 -14.83
CA GLY A 20 11.94 4.21 -15.91
C GLY A 20 11.33 2.82 -16.08
N ARG A 21 11.50 1.92 -15.10
CA ARG A 21 10.89 0.57 -15.16
C ARG A 21 9.43 0.66 -14.72
N ARG A 22 8.56 -0.03 -15.46
CA ARG A 22 7.13 -0.12 -15.14
C ARG A 22 6.90 -0.83 -13.82
N MET A 23 6.08 -0.19 -13.00
CA MET A 23 5.62 -0.68 -11.71
C MET A 23 4.11 -0.92 -11.77
N THR A 24 3.64 -1.95 -11.08
CA THR A 24 2.23 -2.29 -10.94
C THR A 24 1.84 -2.38 -9.48
N LEU A 25 0.55 -2.15 -9.24
CA LEU A 25 -0.11 -2.27 -7.95
C LEU A 25 -1.14 -3.40 -8.04
N PRO A 26 -0.74 -4.66 -7.76
CA PRO A 26 -1.66 -5.79 -7.79
C PRO A 26 -2.69 -5.76 -6.65
N GLY A 27 -2.58 -4.81 -5.73
CA GLY A 27 -3.36 -4.74 -4.49
C GLY A 27 -2.53 -5.21 -3.31
N GLY A 28 -3.00 -4.85 -2.12
CA GLY A 28 -2.29 -5.12 -0.88
C GLY A 28 -1.45 -3.95 -0.38
N VAL A 29 -1.39 -3.81 0.94
CA VAL A 29 -0.50 -2.89 1.66
C VAL A 29 0.35 -3.69 2.62
N LEU A 30 1.67 -3.48 2.56
CA LEU A 30 2.64 -3.95 3.54
C LEU A 30 2.73 -2.90 4.65
N LEU A 31 2.46 -3.31 5.88
CA LEU A 31 2.42 -2.46 7.06
C LEU A 31 3.35 -3.01 8.13
N VAL A 32 4.11 -2.15 8.79
CA VAL A 32 4.83 -2.47 10.03
C VAL A 32 4.41 -1.46 11.08
N LEU A 33 3.93 -1.97 12.20
CA LEU A 33 3.60 -1.18 13.37
C LEU A 33 4.75 -1.20 14.38
N ASP A 34 4.69 -0.29 15.35
CA ASP A 34 5.60 -0.22 16.48
C ASP A 34 5.80 -1.62 17.10
N PRO A 35 7.03 -2.16 17.18
CA PRO A 35 7.29 -3.51 17.65
C PRO A 35 6.98 -3.71 19.14
N GLU A 36 6.87 -2.62 19.91
CA GLU A 36 6.52 -2.68 21.33
C GLU A 36 5.01 -2.72 21.58
N TRP A 37 4.19 -2.54 20.53
CA TRP A 37 2.74 -2.61 20.66
C TRP A 37 2.27 -4.03 20.95
N ASP A 38 1.36 -4.12 21.92
CA ASP A 38 0.67 -5.36 22.21
C ASP A 38 -0.51 -5.63 21.25
N GLN A 39 -1.07 -6.84 21.35
CA GLN A 39 -2.20 -7.27 20.52
C GLN A 39 -3.47 -6.42 20.71
N GLY A 40 -3.63 -5.73 21.83
CA GLY A 40 -4.73 -4.81 22.08
C GLY A 40 -4.56 -3.52 21.30
N GLN A 41 -3.37 -2.93 21.33
CA GLN A 41 -3.00 -1.73 20.57
C GLN A 41 -3.13 -1.97 19.07
N ILE A 42 -2.62 -3.10 18.57
CA ILE A 42 -2.69 -3.49 17.15
C ILE A 42 -4.14 -3.62 16.68
N LYS A 43 -5.00 -4.31 17.46
CA LYS A 43 -6.43 -4.42 17.13
C LYS A 43 -7.14 -3.08 17.20
N GLY A 44 -6.77 -2.23 18.15
CA GLY A 44 -7.26 -0.86 18.28
C GLY A 44 -6.92 -0.01 17.06
N PHE A 45 -5.68 -0.10 16.58
CA PHE A 45 -5.21 0.57 15.37
C PHE A 45 -6.03 0.17 14.14
N PHE A 46 -6.21 -1.13 13.90
CA PHE A 46 -7.01 -1.59 12.76
C PHE A 46 -8.47 -1.14 12.87
N ALA A 47 -9.07 -1.18 14.06
CA ALA A 47 -10.42 -0.72 14.27
C ALA A 47 -10.57 0.79 14.04
N ALA A 48 -9.62 1.61 14.53
CA ALA A 48 -9.62 3.05 14.37
C ALA A 48 -9.51 3.47 12.89
N ASN A 49 -8.74 2.71 12.10
CA ASN A 49 -8.55 2.93 10.67
C ASN A 49 -9.61 2.22 9.79
N GLY A 50 -10.65 1.62 10.39
CA GLY A 50 -11.72 0.95 9.64
C GLY A 50 -11.28 -0.31 8.87
N ILE A 51 -10.16 -0.92 9.28
CA ILE A 51 -9.61 -2.12 8.65
C ILE A 51 -10.19 -3.36 9.34
N ALA A 52 -10.93 -4.16 8.58
CA ALA A 52 -11.43 -5.44 9.06
C ALA A 52 -10.29 -6.45 9.21
N LEU A 53 -10.16 -7.09 10.38
CA LEU A 53 -9.13 -8.10 10.65
C LEU A 53 -9.18 -9.30 9.68
N SER A 54 -10.31 -9.58 9.06
CA SER A 54 -10.43 -10.62 8.02
C SER A 54 -9.68 -10.30 6.72
N ARG A 55 -9.17 -9.08 6.57
CA ARG A 55 -8.32 -8.63 5.46
C ARG A 55 -6.85 -8.51 5.84
N VAL A 56 -6.51 -8.81 7.10
CA VAL A 56 -5.16 -8.64 7.64
C VAL A 56 -4.53 -10.01 7.80
N GLU A 57 -3.39 -10.20 7.16
CA GLU A 57 -2.53 -11.37 7.33
C GLU A 57 -1.26 -10.93 8.05
N GLU A 58 -0.83 -11.70 9.05
CA GLU A 58 0.44 -11.46 9.74
C GLU A 58 1.59 -12.00 8.90
N GLU A 59 2.68 -11.25 8.85
CA GLU A 59 3.85 -11.56 8.05
C GLU A 59 5.04 -11.89 8.96
N ASP A 60 5.89 -12.83 8.55
CA ASP A 60 6.97 -13.37 9.38
C ASP A 60 8.33 -12.66 9.22
N TRP A 61 8.42 -11.69 8.31
CA TRP A 61 9.66 -11.00 8.00
C TRP A 61 10.04 -9.88 8.98
N ALA A 62 9.12 -9.46 9.87
CA ALA A 62 9.39 -8.53 10.97
C ALA A 62 8.32 -8.63 12.09
N THR A 63 8.63 -8.12 13.28
CA THR A 63 7.67 -7.98 14.38
C THR A 63 6.56 -7.00 14.00
N ASN A 64 5.30 -7.34 14.31
CA ASN A 64 4.12 -6.53 14.00
C ASN A 64 4.05 -6.12 12.51
N ALA A 65 4.45 -7.05 11.64
CA ALA A 65 4.35 -6.91 10.20
C ALA A 65 3.06 -7.54 9.67
N TYR A 66 2.40 -6.85 8.75
CA TYR A 66 1.10 -7.24 8.23
C TYR A 66 0.99 -6.99 6.72
N PHE A 67 0.20 -7.83 6.07
CA PHE A 67 -0.34 -7.60 4.74
C PHE A 67 -1.83 -7.31 4.83
N ILE A 68 -2.27 -6.16 4.33
CA ILE A 68 -3.67 -5.76 4.31
C ILE A 68 -4.20 -5.91 2.88
N ALA A 69 -5.14 -6.83 2.67
CA ALA A 69 -5.75 -7.05 1.36
C ALA A 69 -6.60 -5.84 0.91
N THR A 70 -6.30 -5.34 -0.30
CA THR A 70 -7.05 -4.27 -0.96
C THR A 70 -7.33 -4.64 -2.42
N ALA A 71 -8.21 -3.87 -3.08
CA ALA A 71 -8.29 -3.91 -4.53
C ALA A 71 -6.98 -3.39 -5.19
N PRO A 72 -6.65 -3.86 -6.42
CA PRO A 72 -5.50 -3.37 -7.19
C PRO A 72 -5.56 -1.88 -7.53
N GLY A 73 -4.40 -1.26 -7.76
CA GLY A 73 -4.30 0.12 -8.23
C GLY A 73 -4.47 1.17 -7.14
N LEU A 74 -5.28 2.21 -7.43
CA LEU A 74 -5.48 3.36 -6.55
C LEU A 74 -5.91 3.00 -5.11
N PRO A 75 -6.80 2.01 -4.86
CA PRO A 75 -7.19 1.65 -3.50
C PRO A 75 -6.01 1.22 -2.60
N SER A 76 -5.08 0.40 -3.10
CA SER A 76 -3.85 0.07 -2.36
C SER A 76 -2.97 1.29 -2.10
N LEU A 77 -2.86 2.19 -3.09
CA LEU A 77 -2.03 3.38 -2.96
C LEU A 77 -2.59 4.36 -1.93
N LEU A 78 -3.90 4.62 -1.98
CA LEU A 78 -4.56 5.55 -1.09
C LEU A 78 -4.51 5.06 0.36
N LEU A 79 -4.82 3.78 0.61
CA LEU A 79 -4.72 3.23 1.96
C LEU A 79 -3.28 3.30 2.50
N ALA A 80 -2.28 2.93 1.68
CA ALA A 80 -0.90 3.01 2.13
C ALA A 80 -0.49 4.45 2.48
N ASN A 81 -0.92 5.43 1.68
CA ASN A 81 -0.65 6.84 1.95
C ASN A 81 -1.36 7.33 3.23
N GLU A 82 -2.63 6.94 3.45
CA GLU A 82 -3.37 7.28 4.67
C GLU A 82 -2.66 6.74 5.92
N LEU A 83 -2.25 5.47 5.88
CA LEU A 83 -1.57 4.84 7.02
C LEU A 83 -0.15 5.36 7.25
N ALA A 84 0.52 5.90 6.23
CA ALA A 84 1.91 6.37 6.35
C ALA A 84 2.07 7.53 7.35
N ASP A 85 1.00 8.28 7.61
CA ASP A 85 0.98 9.44 8.52
C ASP A 85 0.45 9.09 9.92
N GLU A 86 0.03 7.84 10.16
CA GLU A 86 -0.54 7.42 11.43
C GLU A 86 0.53 7.14 12.51
N GLU A 87 0.20 7.47 13.76
CA GLU A 87 1.09 7.23 14.90
C GLU A 87 1.34 5.72 15.09
N GLY A 88 2.61 5.36 15.32
CA GLY A 88 3.02 3.98 15.50
C GLY A 88 3.18 3.19 14.20
N VAL A 89 2.98 3.80 13.02
CA VAL A 89 3.33 3.19 11.75
C VAL A 89 4.81 3.43 11.43
N LEU A 90 5.57 2.35 11.27
CA LEU A 90 6.99 2.39 10.89
C LEU A 90 7.19 2.24 9.38
N ILE A 91 6.36 1.41 8.74
CA ILE A 91 6.35 1.19 7.29
C ILE A 91 4.91 1.12 6.84
N SER A 92 4.56 1.88 5.81
CA SER A 92 3.34 1.69 5.04
C SER A 92 3.67 1.81 3.56
N SER A 93 3.48 0.72 2.81
CA SER A 93 3.77 0.70 1.39
C SER A 93 2.75 -0.14 0.64
N PRO A 94 2.30 0.28 -0.55
CA PRO A 94 1.66 -0.63 -1.47
C PRO A 94 2.58 -1.82 -1.79
N ASN A 95 2.00 -2.98 -2.10
CA ASN A 95 2.72 -4.17 -2.58
C ASN A 95 3.22 -3.98 -4.02
N TRP A 96 4.17 -3.07 -4.20
CA TRP A 96 4.75 -2.73 -5.49
C TRP A 96 5.35 -3.96 -6.19
N ARG A 97 5.03 -4.11 -7.48
CA ARG A 97 5.66 -5.13 -8.33
C ARG A 97 6.31 -4.47 -9.54
N SER A 98 7.57 -4.80 -9.77
CA SER A 98 8.28 -4.41 -10.99
C SER A 98 8.16 -5.51 -12.03
N GLN A 99 7.96 -5.15 -13.29
CA GLN A 99 8.11 -6.13 -14.38
C GLN A 99 9.58 -6.57 -14.48
N VAL A 100 9.86 -7.84 -14.19
CA VAL A 100 11.18 -8.43 -14.44
C VAL A 100 11.22 -8.84 -15.91
N VAL A 101 11.92 -8.05 -16.73
CA VAL A 101 12.25 -8.49 -18.09
C VAL A 101 13.49 -9.37 -18.00
N VAL A 102 13.30 -10.69 -17.99
CA VAL A 102 14.42 -11.62 -18.16
C VAL A 102 14.93 -11.44 -19.58
N ARG A 103 16.18 -10.98 -19.72
CA ARG A 103 16.90 -10.91 -21.00
C ARG A 103 17.65 -12.22 -21.24
#